data_AF-A0A519V6L4-F1
#
_entry.id   AF-A0A519V6L4-F1
#
_cell.length_a   1.000
_cell.length_b   1.000
_cell.length_c   1.000
_cell.angle_alpha   90.00
_cell.angle_beta   90.00
_cell.angle_gamma   90.00
#
_symmetry.space_group_name_H-M   'P 1'
#
loop_
_entity.id
_entity.type
_entity.pdbx_description
1 polymer ?
#
loop_
_entity_poly.entity_id
_entity_poly.type
_entity_poly.pdbx_seq_one_letter_code
_entity_poly.pdbx_strand_id
1 'polypeptide(L)'
;IVHQMMQKVHIEDPGDTRFLENDSVDRWDFMVENDEIYDKKVVVDAGDSETVKPGQILSLRKLRDENSQLKRKDLKQIEVRDAQPATASSILQGITRASLGTKSFISAASFQETTKVLNEAAIAGKRDNMLGLKENVIVGHLIPSGTGVRGYERIIVGSQEEYDKLLASKQEEEEVEA
;
A
#
# COMPACT_ATOMS: atom_id res chain seq x y z
N ILE A 1 -12.16 -18.55 2.23
CA ILE A 1 -13.52 -18.00 1.99
C ILE A 1 -13.95 -17.07 3.11
N VAL A 2 -13.94 -17.50 4.38
CA VAL A 2 -14.28 -16.62 5.53
C VAL A 2 -13.40 -15.36 5.60
N HIS A 3 -12.08 -15.51 5.35
CA HIS A 3 -11.18 -14.35 5.22
C HIS A 3 -11.67 -13.35 4.15
N GLN A 4 -12.09 -13.85 2.98
CA GLN A 4 -12.61 -13.03 1.87
C GLN A 4 -13.90 -12.29 2.25
N MET A 5 -14.72 -12.88 3.13
CA MET A 5 -15.96 -12.26 3.62
C MET A 5 -15.72 -11.10 4.58
N MET A 6 -14.52 -11.01 5.18
CA MET A 6 -14.12 -10.00 6.18
C MET A 6 -13.13 -8.97 5.64
N GLN A 7 -12.90 -8.93 4.32
CA GLN A 7 -11.93 -8.05 3.68
C GLN A 7 -12.44 -6.61 3.48
N LYS A 8 -13.71 -6.32 3.75
CA LYS A 8 -14.28 -4.99 3.58
C LYS A 8 -14.59 -4.35 4.93
N VAL A 9 -14.35 -3.05 5.02
CA VAL A 9 -14.64 -2.23 6.19
C VAL A 9 -15.54 -1.07 5.79
N HIS A 10 -16.46 -0.69 6.67
CA HIS A 10 -17.32 0.48 6.56
C HIS A 10 -16.63 1.65 7.22
N ILE A 11 -16.42 2.75 6.50
CA ILE A 11 -15.87 3.96 7.11
C ILE A 11 -16.96 4.66 7.92
N GLU A 12 -16.73 4.77 9.23
CA GLU A 12 -17.60 5.50 10.16
C GLU A 12 -17.19 6.96 10.24
N ASP A 13 -15.89 7.23 10.40
CA ASP A 13 -15.32 8.58 10.39
C ASP A 13 -14.07 8.57 9.50
N PRO A 14 -14.01 9.39 8.44
CA PRO A 14 -12.84 9.48 7.59
C PRO A 14 -11.64 10.19 8.24
N GLY A 15 -11.83 10.97 9.31
CA GLY A 15 -10.77 11.76 9.93
C GLY A 15 -10.07 12.69 8.92
N ASP A 16 -8.74 12.69 8.90
CA ASP A 16 -7.91 13.44 7.96
C ASP A 16 -7.41 12.58 6.76
N THR A 17 -8.01 11.40 6.55
CA THR A 17 -7.67 10.50 5.44
C THR A 17 -8.38 10.89 4.13
N ARG A 18 -8.08 10.18 3.04
CA ARG A 18 -8.76 10.34 1.74
C ARG A 18 -10.13 9.65 1.64
N PHE A 19 -10.58 8.96 2.70
CA PHE A 19 -11.82 8.21 2.65
C PHE A 19 -13.05 9.13 2.68
N LEU A 20 -14.17 8.62 2.17
CA LEU A 20 -15.47 9.26 2.28
C LEU A 20 -16.28 8.58 3.38
N GLU A 21 -17.11 9.36 4.06
CA GLU A 21 -18.03 8.84 5.07
C GLU A 21 -18.98 7.82 4.43
N ASN A 22 -19.21 6.71 5.14
CA ASN A 22 -20.03 5.58 4.68
C ASN A 22 -19.50 4.80 3.47
N ASP A 23 -18.25 5.03 3.05
CA ASP A 23 -17.65 4.23 1.98
C ASP A 23 -17.27 2.82 2.46
N SER A 24 -17.30 1.85 1.54
CA SER A 24 -16.95 0.45 1.78
C SER A 24 -15.62 0.11 1.11
N VAL A 25 -14.54 0.29 1.84
CA VAL A 25 -13.18 0.11 1.33
C VAL A 25 -12.58 -1.25 1.70
N ASP A 26 -11.53 -1.65 0.97
CA ASP A 26 -10.74 -2.83 1.32
C ASP A 26 -10.00 -2.60 2.64
N ARG A 27 -10.00 -3.62 3.51
CA ARG A 27 -9.36 -3.56 4.83
C ARG A 27 -7.87 -3.27 4.74
N TRP A 28 -7.19 -3.79 3.72
CA TRP A 28 -5.75 -3.56 3.56
C TRP A 28 -5.47 -2.13 3.12
N ASP A 29 -6.26 -1.64 2.16
CA ASP A 29 -6.13 -0.26 1.67
C ASP A 29 -6.46 0.74 2.80
N PHE A 30 -7.45 0.42 3.66
CA PHE A 30 -7.75 1.17 4.88
C PHE A 30 -6.58 1.19 5.88
N MET A 31 -5.99 0.03 6.18
CA MET A 31 -4.88 -0.07 7.13
C MET A 31 -3.66 0.71 6.63
N VAL A 32 -3.29 0.57 5.35
CA VAL A 32 -2.16 1.29 4.75
C VAL A 32 -2.34 2.80 4.84
N GLU A 33 -3.52 3.32 4.50
CA GLU A 33 -3.79 4.76 4.57
C GLU A 33 -3.71 5.27 6.01
N ASN A 34 -4.26 4.52 6.98
CA ASN A 34 -4.23 4.91 8.38
C ASN A 34 -2.82 4.91 8.95
N ASP A 35 -2.02 3.90 8.62
CA ASP A 35 -0.60 3.82 9.03
C ASP A 35 0.18 5.01 8.44
N GLU A 36 -0.11 5.40 7.20
CA GLU A 36 0.50 6.58 6.59
C GLU A 36 0.12 7.90 7.27
N ILE A 37 -1.06 7.99 7.89
CA ILE A 37 -1.57 9.21 8.53
C ILE A 37 -1.14 9.31 9.99
N TYR A 38 -0.94 8.19 10.68
CA TYR A 38 -0.70 8.11 12.14
C TYR A 38 0.39 9.06 12.66
N ASP A 39 1.52 9.17 11.96
CA ASP A 39 2.66 10.02 12.38
C ASP A 39 2.66 11.42 11.77
N LYS A 40 1.66 11.77 10.97
CA LYS A 40 1.59 13.08 10.32
C LYS A 40 0.88 14.11 11.21
N LYS A 41 1.16 15.39 10.92
CA LYS A 41 0.57 16.53 11.63
C LYS A 41 -0.16 17.42 10.63
N VAL A 42 -1.30 17.96 11.04
CA VAL A 42 -2.10 18.89 10.24
C VAL A 42 -1.81 20.30 10.70
N VAL A 43 -1.55 21.19 9.75
CA VAL A 43 -1.25 22.60 10.03
C VAL A 43 -2.54 23.33 10.37
N VAL A 44 -2.63 23.91 11.56
CA VAL A 44 -3.77 24.74 11.98
C VAL A 44 -3.51 26.19 11.58
N ASP A 45 -2.32 26.70 11.90
CA ASP A 45 -1.85 28.03 11.52
C ASP A 45 -0.45 27.92 10.91
N ALA A 46 -0.28 28.50 9.72
CA ALA A 46 1.00 28.50 9.01
C ALA A 46 2.00 29.53 9.56
N GLY A 47 1.56 30.45 10.43
CA GLY A 47 2.38 31.53 10.93
C GLY A 47 2.90 32.40 9.76
N ASP A 48 4.21 32.58 9.69
CA ASP A 48 4.87 33.38 8.65
C ASP A 48 5.58 32.51 7.58
N SER A 49 5.28 31.21 7.49
CA SER A 49 5.82 30.35 6.42
C SER A 49 5.07 30.61 5.10
N GLU A 50 5.81 30.90 4.03
CA GLU A 50 5.25 31.00 2.66
C GLU A 50 5.07 29.62 1.99
N THR A 51 5.74 28.59 2.54
CA THR A 51 5.79 27.25 1.93
C THR A 51 4.61 26.39 2.32
N VAL A 52 4.11 26.58 3.55
CA VAL A 52 3.08 25.73 4.16
C VAL A 52 1.76 26.48 4.22
N LYS A 53 0.65 25.78 3.95
CA LYS A 53 -0.69 26.36 4.07
C LYS A 53 -1.48 25.72 5.21
N PRO A 54 -2.41 26.46 5.85
CA PRO A 54 -3.37 25.87 6.79
C PRO A 54 -4.13 24.71 6.13
N GLY A 55 -4.30 23.61 6.88
CA GLY A 55 -4.93 22.37 6.42
C GLY A 55 -3.99 21.38 5.72
N GLN A 56 -2.72 21.74 5.47
CA GLN A 56 -1.77 20.80 4.87
C GLN A 56 -1.29 19.75 5.89
N ILE A 57 -1.18 18.50 5.43
CA ILE A 57 -0.63 17.40 6.21
C ILE A 57 0.89 17.31 5.98
N LEU A 58 1.67 17.38 7.04
CA LEU A 58 3.13 17.35 7.02
C LEU A 58 3.68 16.20 7.85
N SER A 59 4.83 15.66 7.44
CA SER A 59 5.60 14.76 8.29
C SER A 59 6.36 15.54 9.36
N LEU A 60 6.65 14.89 10.50
CA LEU A 60 7.44 15.47 11.59
C LEU A 60 8.79 16.02 11.11
N ARG A 61 9.43 15.36 10.15
CA ARG A 61 10.70 15.81 9.57
C ARG A 61 10.55 17.16 8.86
N LYS A 62 9.58 17.29 7.95
CA LYS A 62 9.34 18.53 7.21
C LYS A 62 8.96 19.68 8.15
N LEU A 63 8.11 19.40 9.14
CA LEU A 63 7.72 20.40 10.14
C LEU A 63 8.94 20.90 10.94
N ARG A 64 9.84 20.00 11.35
CA ARG A 64 11.05 20.36 12.09
C ARG A 64 12.00 21.22 11.27
N ASP A 65 12.19 20.86 10.01
CA ASP A 65 13.08 21.59 9.11
C ASP A 65 12.57 23.02 8.87
N GLU A 66 11.26 23.19 8.68
CA GLU A 66 10.63 24.50 8.48
C GLU A 66 10.63 25.34 9.75
N ASN A 67 10.25 24.77 10.90
CA ASN A 67 10.30 25.48 12.18
C ASN A 67 11.74 25.91 12.55
N SER A 68 12.75 25.14 12.13
CA SER A 68 14.16 25.52 12.31
C SER A 68 14.59 26.68 11.41
N GLN A 69 13.96 26.85 10.24
CA GLN A 69 14.18 28.00 9.37
C GLN A 69 13.49 29.26 9.91
N LEU A 70 12.23 29.13 10.33
CA LEU A 70 11.45 30.24 10.92
C LEU A 70 12.11 30.75 12.20
N LYS A 71 12.57 29.85 13.07
CA LYS A 71 13.29 30.22 14.30
C LYS A 71 14.61 30.94 14.03
N ARG A 72 15.31 30.64 12.93
CA ARG A 72 16.53 31.37 12.53
C ARG A 72 16.27 32.78 12.03
N LYS A 73 15.05 33.04 11.55
CA LYS A 73 14.61 34.34 11.03
C LYS A 73 13.78 35.14 12.06
N ASP A 74 13.68 34.65 13.30
CA ASP A 74 12.84 35.21 14.38
C ASP A 74 11.37 35.41 13.99
N LEU A 75 10.83 34.52 13.14
CA LEU A 75 9.44 34.53 12.67
C LEU A 75 8.53 33.63 13.51
N LYS A 76 7.21 33.82 13.43
CA LYS A 76 6.23 32.98 14.13
C LYS A 76 6.28 31.55 13.60
N GLN A 77 6.31 30.59 14.53
CA GLN A 77 6.36 29.16 14.21
C GLN A 77 5.00 28.64 13.76
N ILE A 78 5.02 27.49 13.07
CA ILE A 78 3.82 26.81 12.59
C ILE A 78 3.13 26.12 13.77
N GLU A 79 1.83 26.37 13.93
CA GLU A 79 0.99 25.66 14.90
C GLU A 79 0.34 24.45 14.23
N VAL A 80 0.50 23.28 14.84
CA VAL A 80 0.01 22.01 14.28
C VAL A 80 -0.84 21.25 15.28
N ARG A 81 -1.75 20.43 14.75
CA ARG A 81 -2.45 19.38 15.49
C ARG A 81 -2.06 18.00 14.96
N ASP A 82 -2.39 16.98 15.74
CA ASP A 82 -2.20 15.60 15.32
C ASP A 82 -3.22 15.22 14.23
N ALA A 83 -2.75 14.49 13.20
CA ALA A 83 -3.65 13.98 12.18
C ALA A 83 -4.48 12.82 12.75
N GLN A 84 -5.78 12.82 12.47
CA GLN A 84 -6.70 11.80 12.94
C GLN A 84 -6.85 10.71 11.88
N PRO A 85 -6.51 9.44 12.19
CA PRO A 85 -6.76 8.33 11.27
C PRO A 85 -8.26 8.05 11.16
N ALA A 86 -8.67 7.40 10.08
CA ALA A 86 -10.07 7.02 9.88
C ALA A 86 -10.48 5.89 10.83
N THR A 87 -11.72 5.90 11.30
CA THR A 87 -12.32 4.79 12.05
C THR A 87 -13.31 4.02 11.18
N ALA A 88 -13.29 2.70 11.33
CA ALA A 88 -14.11 1.83 10.51
C ALA A 88 -14.58 0.60 11.28
N SER A 89 -15.75 0.08 10.92
CA SER A 89 -16.27 -1.19 11.40
C SER A 89 -16.18 -2.28 10.32
N SER A 90 -15.84 -3.50 10.73
CA SER A 90 -15.75 -4.62 9.77
C SER A 90 -17.14 -5.05 9.29
N ILE A 91 -17.32 -5.18 7.98
CA ILE A 91 -18.56 -5.72 7.40
C ILE A 91 -18.32 -7.17 7.00
N LEU A 92 -19.19 -8.07 7.47
CA LEU A 92 -19.23 -9.45 6.97
C LEU A 92 -20.06 -9.50 5.68
N GLN A 93 -19.40 -9.77 4.56
CA GLN A 93 -20.05 -9.95 3.27
C GLN A 93 -20.49 -11.39 3.03
N GLY A 94 -21.61 -11.59 2.32
CA GLY A 94 -21.99 -12.92 1.83
C GLY A 94 -20.96 -13.48 0.84
N ILE A 95 -20.84 -14.81 0.75
CA ILE A 95 -19.82 -15.51 -0.08
C ILE A 95 -19.83 -15.03 -1.53
N THR A 96 -21.02 -14.84 -2.12
CA THR A 96 -21.17 -14.39 -3.51
C THR A 96 -20.62 -12.98 -3.71
N ARG A 97 -20.99 -12.03 -2.85
CA ARG A 97 -20.53 -10.63 -2.92
C ARG A 97 -19.03 -10.52 -2.66
N ALA A 98 -18.53 -11.28 -1.69
CA ALA A 98 -17.10 -11.33 -1.35
C ALA A 98 -16.24 -11.89 -2.50
N SER A 99 -16.76 -12.87 -3.26
CA SER A 99 -16.05 -13.49 -4.39
C SER A 99 -16.01 -12.58 -5.62
N LEU A 100 -17.12 -11.87 -5.91
CA LEU A 100 -17.19 -10.88 -6.99
C LEU A 100 -16.36 -9.63 -6.69
N GLY A 101 -16.19 -9.28 -5.41
CA GLY A 101 -15.40 -8.12 -4.96
C GLY A 101 -13.89 -8.35 -4.89
N THR A 102 -13.38 -9.46 -5.42
CA THR A 102 -11.93 -9.71 -5.49
C THR A 102 -11.23 -8.73 -6.43
N LYS A 103 -9.97 -8.36 -6.14
CA LYS A 103 -9.20 -7.39 -6.96
C LYS A 103 -8.94 -7.93 -8.38
N SER A 104 -8.81 -9.25 -8.53
CA SER A 104 -8.67 -9.92 -9.81
C SER A 104 -10.02 -10.14 -10.49
N PHE A 105 -10.17 -9.56 -11.67
CA PHE A 105 -11.36 -9.81 -12.48
C PHE A 105 -11.36 -11.22 -13.08
N ILE A 106 -10.19 -11.85 -13.29
CA ILE A 106 -10.09 -13.24 -13.78
C ILE A 106 -10.63 -14.21 -12.71
N SER A 107 -10.21 -14.03 -11.47
CA SER A 107 -10.71 -14.80 -10.32
C SER A 107 -12.18 -14.51 -10.02
N ALA A 108 -12.63 -13.26 -10.16
CA ALA A 108 -14.04 -12.91 -9.98
C ALA A 108 -14.93 -13.55 -11.07
N ALA A 109 -14.51 -13.45 -12.34
CA ALA A 109 -15.24 -14.00 -13.48
C ALA A 109 -15.33 -15.53 -13.45
N SER A 110 -14.39 -16.23 -12.78
CA SER A 110 -14.45 -17.70 -12.67
C SER A 110 -15.50 -18.22 -11.69
N PHE A 111 -16.11 -17.35 -10.88
CA PHE A 111 -17.10 -17.76 -9.88
C PHE A 111 -18.53 -17.71 -10.45
N GLN A 112 -19.07 -16.51 -10.67
CA GLN A 112 -20.41 -16.23 -11.18
C GLN A 112 -20.42 -14.87 -11.91
N GLU A 113 -21.53 -14.52 -12.58
CA GLU A 113 -21.72 -13.21 -13.25
C GLU A 113 -20.62 -12.83 -14.28
N THR A 114 -20.12 -13.82 -15.03
CA THR A 114 -18.95 -13.70 -15.92
C THR A 114 -19.04 -12.51 -16.89
N THR A 115 -20.19 -12.32 -17.53
CA THR A 115 -20.43 -11.25 -18.52
C THR A 115 -20.33 -9.86 -17.90
N LYS A 116 -20.88 -9.69 -16.69
CA LYS A 116 -20.85 -8.41 -15.97
C LYS A 116 -19.43 -8.06 -15.53
N VAL A 117 -18.72 -9.01 -14.93
CA VAL A 117 -17.34 -8.78 -14.45
C VAL A 117 -16.40 -8.43 -15.61
N LEU A 118 -16.50 -9.12 -16.75
CA LEU A 118 -15.67 -8.84 -17.91
C LEU A 118 -16.01 -7.49 -18.57
N ASN A 119 -17.30 -7.13 -18.63
CA ASN A 119 -17.72 -5.82 -19.15
C ASN A 119 -17.20 -4.68 -18.27
N GLU A 120 -17.36 -4.76 -16.95
CA GLU A 120 -16.84 -3.76 -16.01
C GLU A 120 -15.32 -3.63 -16.11
N ALA A 121 -14.60 -4.76 -16.22
CA ALA A 121 -13.16 -4.76 -16.40
C ALA A 121 -12.73 -4.11 -17.72
N ALA A 122 -13.45 -4.37 -18.82
CA ALA A 122 -13.18 -3.78 -20.13
C ALA A 122 -13.44 -2.27 -20.14
N ILE A 123 -14.57 -1.81 -19.56
CA ILE A 123 -14.92 -0.39 -19.47
C ILE A 123 -13.90 0.37 -18.63
N ALA A 124 -13.48 -0.19 -17.49
CA ALA A 124 -12.52 0.44 -16.60
C ALA A 124 -11.05 0.25 -17.04
N GLY A 125 -10.78 -0.52 -18.11
CA GLY A 125 -9.42 -0.84 -18.55
C GLY A 125 -8.59 -1.56 -17.49
N LYS A 126 -9.23 -2.40 -16.66
CA LYS A 126 -8.55 -3.10 -15.54
C LYS A 126 -7.51 -4.08 -16.08
N ARG A 127 -6.39 -4.18 -15.36
CA ARG A 127 -5.34 -5.18 -15.59
C ARG A 127 -5.26 -6.11 -14.39
N ASP A 128 -5.06 -7.39 -14.66
CA ASP A 128 -4.88 -8.39 -13.63
C ASP A 128 -3.39 -8.65 -13.40
N ASN A 129 -2.96 -8.59 -12.14
CA ASN A 129 -1.56 -8.76 -11.76
C ASN A 129 -1.21 -10.21 -11.40
N MET A 130 -2.17 -11.14 -11.44
CA MET A 130 -1.97 -12.57 -11.18
C MET A 130 -1.25 -12.83 -9.85
N LEU A 131 -1.69 -12.15 -8.79
CA LEU A 131 -1.13 -12.30 -7.44
C LEU A 131 -1.80 -13.44 -6.67
N GLY A 132 -3.00 -13.84 -7.10
CA GLY A 132 -3.79 -14.88 -6.47
C GLY A 132 -3.50 -16.27 -7.00
N LEU A 133 -3.86 -17.29 -6.20
CA LEU A 133 -3.76 -18.68 -6.61
C LEU A 133 -4.71 -19.01 -7.78
N LYS A 134 -5.94 -18.52 -7.74
CA LYS A 134 -6.96 -18.83 -8.76
C LYS A 134 -6.61 -18.29 -10.14
N GLU A 135 -6.17 -17.04 -10.24
CA GLU A 135 -5.68 -16.46 -11.50
C GLU A 135 -4.63 -17.34 -12.16
N ASN A 136 -3.58 -17.69 -11.40
CA ASN A 136 -2.46 -18.45 -11.92
C ASN A 136 -2.89 -19.85 -12.38
N VAL A 137 -3.77 -20.52 -11.62
CA VAL A 137 -4.32 -21.83 -12.02
C VAL A 137 -5.14 -21.73 -13.32
N ILE A 138 -5.96 -20.69 -13.49
CA ILE A 138 -6.80 -20.51 -14.68
C ILE A 138 -5.95 -20.28 -15.93
N VAL A 139 -4.90 -19.46 -15.81
CA VAL A 139 -4.01 -19.11 -16.93
C VAL A 139 -2.96 -20.21 -17.18
N GLY A 140 -2.73 -21.11 -16.22
CA GLY A 140 -1.69 -22.16 -16.30
C GLY A 140 -0.29 -21.70 -15.90
N HIS A 141 -0.19 -20.63 -15.11
CA HIS A 141 1.07 -20.16 -14.50
C HIS A 141 1.34 -20.90 -13.19
N LEU A 142 2.60 -20.84 -12.73
CA LEU A 142 2.97 -21.35 -11.40
C LEU A 142 2.16 -20.62 -10.32
N ILE A 143 1.61 -21.38 -9.37
CA ILE A 143 0.91 -20.79 -8.23
C ILE A 143 1.89 -20.01 -7.35
N PRO A 144 1.48 -18.89 -6.74
CA PRO A 144 2.35 -18.04 -5.92
C PRO A 144 2.59 -18.63 -4.51
N SER A 145 2.81 -19.95 -4.43
CA SER A 145 3.01 -20.68 -3.19
C SER A 145 4.06 -21.78 -3.40
N GLY A 146 4.82 -22.09 -2.35
CA GLY A 146 5.93 -23.04 -2.43
C GLY A 146 7.02 -22.57 -3.39
N THR A 147 7.34 -23.40 -4.39
CA THR A 147 8.39 -23.13 -5.38
C THR A 147 7.98 -22.08 -6.42
N GLY A 148 6.70 -21.74 -6.54
CA GLY A 148 6.22 -20.70 -7.45
C GLY A 148 6.24 -19.29 -6.86
N VAL A 149 6.84 -19.08 -5.69
CA VAL A 149 7.11 -17.73 -5.18
C VAL A 149 8.25 -17.10 -6.01
N ARG A 150 8.07 -15.87 -6.48
CA ARG A 150 9.02 -15.15 -7.34
C ARG A 150 10.45 -15.06 -6.80
N GLY A 151 10.63 -15.16 -5.48
CA GLY A 151 11.95 -15.23 -4.84
C GLY A 151 12.77 -16.45 -5.24
N TYR A 152 12.11 -17.57 -5.57
CA TYR A 152 12.76 -18.81 -5.98
C TYR A 152 12.99 -18.91 -7.49
N GLU A 153 12.29 -18.13 -8.32
CA GLU A 153 12.37 -18.21 -9.79
C GLU A 153 13.76 -17.91 -10.36
N ARG A 154 14.54 -17.06 -9.68
CA ARG A 154 15.86 -16.60 -10.13
C ARG A 154 16.98 -16.99 -9.17
N ILE A 155 16.85 -18.16 -8.54
CA ILE A 155 17.95 -18.72 -7.77
C ILE A 155 18.96 -19.34 -8.73
N ILE A 156 20.14 -18.74 -8.76
CA ILE A 156 21.31 -19.30 -9.45
C ILE A 156 22.01 -20.22 -8.45
N VAL A 157 22.11 -21.50 -8.78
CA VAL A 157 22.81 -22.48 -7.96
C VAL A 157 24.18 -22.72 -8.57
N GLY A 158 25.24 -22.51 -7.79
CA GLY A 158 26.63 -22.73 -8.17
C GLY A 158 27.35 -23.63 -7.17
N SER A 159 28.59 -24.00 -7.48
CA SER A 159 29.43 -24.72 -6.52
C SER A 159 29.89 -23.80 -5.40
N GLN A 160 30.08 -24.34 -4.19
CA GLN A 160 30.56 -23.55 -3.05
C GLN A 160 31.92 -22.91 -3.35
N GLU A 161 32.79 -23.64 -4.06
CA GLU A 161 34.12 -23.15 -4.45
C GLU A 161 34.07 -21.96 -5.41
N GLU A 162 33.10 -21.91 -6.33
CA GLU A 162 32.90 -20.76 -7.22
C GLU A 162 32.31 -19.56 -6.48
N TYR A 163 31.42 -19.80 -5.52
CA TYR A 163 30.85 -18.74 -4.68
C TYR A 163 31.90 -18.08 -3.80
N ASP A 164 32.75 -18.87 -3.16
CA ASP A 164 33.83 -18.38 -2.28
C ASP A 164 34.87 -17.58 -3.10
N LYS A 165 35.19 -18.02 -4.32
CA LYS A 165 36.06 -17.27 -5.25
C LYS A 165 35.46 -15.93 -5.69
N LEU A 166 34.17 -15.91 -6.02
CA LEU A 166 33.45 -14.69 -6.42
C LEU A 166 33.33 -13.67 -5.28
N LEU A 167 33.17 -14.15 -4.04
CA LEU A 167 33.17 -13.30 -2.84
C LEU A 167 34.56 -12.71 -2.57
N ALA A 168 35.61 -13.52 -2.68
CA ALA A 168 36.98 -13.07 -2.49
C ALA A 168 37.34 -11.97 -3.51
N SER A 169 36.99 -12.16 -4.79
CA SER A 169 37.23 -11.12 -5.82
C SER A 169 36.44 -9.83 -5.56
N LYS A 170 35.24 -9.91 -4.96
CA LYS A 170 34.42 -8.73 -4.67
C LYS A 170 34.96 -7.90 -3.50
N GLN A 171 35.51 -8.57 -2.48
CA GLN A 171 36.14 -7.90 -1.34
C GLN A 171 37.44 -7.21 -1.74
N GLU A 172 38.22 -7.82 -2.62
CA GLU A 172 39.43 -7.19 -3.18
C GLU A 172 39.09 -5.94 -4.01
N GLU A 173 37.98 -5.92 -4.75
CA GLU A 173 37.53 -4.73 -5.49
C GLU A 173 37.09 -3.59 -4.55
N GLU A 174 36.36 -3.89 -3.47
CA GLU A 174 35.91 -2.88 -2.49
C GLU A 174 37.07 -2.29 -1.66
N GLU A 175 38.12 -3.07 -1.37
CA GLU A 175 39.32 -2.57 -0.69
C GLU A 175 40.24 -1.71 -1.58
N VAL A 176 40.15 -1.87 -2.91
CA VAL A 176 40.94 -1.09 -3.88
C VAL A 176 40.27 0.24 -4.24
N GLU A 177 38.93 0.35 -4.09
CA GLU A 177 38.18 1.61 -4.31
C GLU A 177 38.09 2.53 -3.07
N ALA A 178 38.51 2.07 -1.88
CA ALA A 178 38.51 2.85 -0.62
C ALA A 178 39.82 3.60 -0.35
#